data_AF-A0A1I1EWU5-F1
#
_entry.id   AF-A0A1I1EWU5-F1
#
_cell.length_a   1.000
_cell.length_b   1.000
_cell.length_c   1.000
_cell.angle_alpha   90.00
_cell.angle_beta   90.00
_cell.angle_gamma   90.00
#
_symmetry.space_group_name_H-M   'P 1'
#
loop_
_entity.id
_entity.type
_entity.pdbx_description
1 polymer ?
#
loop_
_entity_poly.entity_id
_entity_poly.type
_entity_poly.pdbx_seq_one_letter_code
_entity_poly.pdbx_strand_id
1 'polypeptide(L)'
;MEVFGWLLLAAILVLSPLSWIKPSPGQKKLAVLREEARKLGIKVTLTPLKLKDGSKLQGAAYRWLRPPEAPVMPGYLCLLRKDTEVAQPPGEPWDEDWKLIQGQRSFLTEAQQQALNAWLAELPHNVFALEWGSATLALWWDERKAADILPSWHQTAQALLALPCKKPGESNWR
;
A
#
# COMPACT_ATOMS: atom_id res chain seq x y z
N MET A 1 51.67 24.60 22.00
CA MET A 1 50.70 24.58 20.88
C MET A 1 50.31 23.18 20.44
N GLU A 2 51.10 22.13 20.70
CA GLU A 2 50.80 20.77 20.22
C GLU A 2 49.58 20.09 20.89
N VAL A 3 49.40 20.26 22.20
CA VAL A 3 48.30 19.62 22.96
C VAL A 3 46.93 20.08 22.45
N PHE A 4 46.83 21.33 22.01
CA PHE A 4 45.59 21.91 21.48
C PHE A 4 45.21 21.30 20.12
N GLY A 5 46.22 20.96 19.29
CA GLY A 5 46.02 20.27 18.01
C GLY A 5 45.49 18.84 18.19
N TRP A 6 46.03 18.09 19.16
CA TRP A 6 45.55 16.74 19.49
C TRP A 6 44.14 16.74 20.07
N LEU A 7 43.80 17.72 20.90
CA LEU A 7 42.44 17.90 21.44
C LEU A 7 41.43 18.25 20.34
N LEU A 8 41.80 19.12 19.39
CA LEU A 8 40.98 19.44 18.23
C LEU A 8 40.77 18.23 17.32
N LEU A 9 41.82 17.45 17.08
CA LEU A 9 41.76 16.23 16.28
C LEU A 9 40.85 15.18 16.93
N ALA A 10 40.97 14.98 18.25
CA ALA A 10 40.12 14.08 19.01
C ALA A 10 38.65 14.53 19.00
N ALA A 11 38.38 15.84 19.15
CA ALA A 11 37.04 16.38 19.07
C ALA A 11 36.41 16.20 17.68
N ILE A 12 37.17 16.39 16.60
CA ILE A 12 36.70 16.15 15.23
C ILE A 12 36.43 14.65 15.02
N LEU A 13 37.30 13.74 15.48
CA LEU A 13 37.07 12.29 15.33
C LEU A 13 35.81 11.79 16.04
N VAL A 14 35.47 12.39 17.19
CA VAL A 14 34.28 12.02 17.98
C VAL A 14 33.01 12.67 17.44
N LEU A 15 33.08 13.90 16.89
CA LEU A 15 31.92 14.62 16.37
C LEU A 15 31.64 14.38 14.87
N SER A 16 32.65 14.00 14.09
CA SER A 16 32.54 13.70 12.65
C SER A 16 31.54 12.59 12.29
N PRO A 17 31.32 11.53 13.09
CA PRO A 17 30.36 10.48 12.74
C PRO A 17 28.89 10.96 12.82
N LEU A 18 28.61 12.02 13.59
CA LEU A 18 27.24 12.46 13.88
C LEU A 18 26.64 13.33 12.76
N SER A 19 27.49 13.99 11.97
CA SER A 19 27.06 14.89 10.90
C SER A 19 26.45 14.16 9.68
N TRP A 20 26.56 12.83 9.60
CA TRP A 20 26.08 12.05 8.45
C TRP A 20 24.64 11.54 8.56
N ILE A 21 23.97 11.70 9.70
CA ILE A 21 22.59 11.23 9.91
C ILE A 21 21.59 12.38 9.76
N LYS A 22 21.73 13.19 8.70
CA LYS A 22 20.71 14.18 8.34
C LYS A 22 19.78 13.55 7.30
N PRO A 23 18.50 13.25 7.64
CA PRO A 23 17.58 12.67 6.68
C PRO A 23 17.38 13.64 5.52
N SER A 24 17.37 13.10 4.30
CA SER A 24 17.20 13.90 3.09
C SER A 24 15.82 14.59 3.09
N PRO A 25 15.65 15.71 2.36
CA PRO A 25 14.34 16.36 2.25
C PRO A 25 13.22 15.41 1.79
N GLY A 26 13.53 14.46 0.90
CA GLY A 26 12.59 13.42 0.47
C GLY A 26 12.23 12.43 1.59
N GLN A 27 13.21 11.99 2.39
CA GLN A 27 12.95 11.13 3.54
C GLN A 27 12.06 11.82 4.59
N LYS A 28 12.24 13.13 4.79
CA LYS A 28 11.38 13.92 5.68
C LYS A 28 9.93 13.96 5.18
N LYS A 29 9.71 14.20 3.88
CA LYS A 29 8.36 14.18 3.28
C LYS A 29 7.68 12.82 3.46
N LEU A 30 8.40 11.73 3.19
CA LEU A 30 7.88 10.37 3.40
C LEU A 30 7.59 10.08 4.88
N ALA A 31 8.41 10.59 5.80
CA ALA A 31 8.16 10.44 7.23
C ALA A 31 6.86 11.16 7.65
N VAL A 32 6.61 12.36 7.14
CA VAL A 32 5.36 13.10 7.38
C VAL A 32 4.15 12.35 6.81
N LEU A 33 4.23 11.89 5.57
CA LEU A 33 3.17 11.09 4.92
C LEU A 33 2.80 9.84 5.73
N ARG A 34 3.81 9.09 6.17
CA ARG A 34 3.60 7.85 6.95
C ARG A 34 3.07 8.13 8.35
N GLU A 35 3.46 9.25 8.94
CA GLU A 35 2.94 9.71 10.22
C GLU A 35 1.47 10.12 10.10
N GLU A 36 1.08 10.79 9.02
CA GLU A 36 -0.33 11.07 8.70
C GLU A 36 -1.12 9.78 8.51
N ALA A 37 -0.59 8.81 7.76
CA ALA A 37 -1.21 7.51 7.59
C ALA A 37 -1.43 6.82 8.95
N ARG A 38 -0.43 6.85 9.83
CA ARG A 38 -0.51 6.29 11.18
C ARG A 38 -1.59 6.97 12.03
N LYS A 39 -1.74 8.30 11.95
CA LYS A 39 -2.80 9.05 12.64
C LYS A 39 -4.19 8.63 12.17
N LEU A 40 -4.33 8.24 10.91
CA LEU A 40 -5.56 7.68 10.33
C LEU A 40 -5.75 6.18 10.64
N GLY A 41 -4.89 5.56 11.45
CA GLY A 41 -4.94 4.13 11.77
C GLY A 41 -4.50 3.21 10.62
N ILE A 42 -3.86 3.76 9.59
CA ILE A 42 -3.38 2.99 8.43
C ILE A 42 -2.04 2.34 8.80
N LYS A 43 -1.94 1.03 8.65
CA LYS A 43 -0.70 0.30 8.87
C LYS A 43 0.16 0.36 7.61
N VAL A 44 1.30 1.04 7.70
CA VAL A 44 2.29 1.13 6.62
C VAL A 44 3.32 0.00 6.73
N THR A 45 3.67 -0.64 5.62
CA THR A 45 4.73 -1.66 5.57
C THR A 45 5.64 -1.42 4.38
N LEU A 46 6.94 -1.33 4.65
CA LEU A 46 7.99 -0.98 3.67
C LEU A 46 8.72 -2.22 3.15
N THR A 47 7.96 -3.26 2.83
CA THR A 47 8.50 -4.48 2.24
C THR A 47 8.10 -4.51 0.77
N PRO A 48 8.93 -5.05 -0.14
CA PRO A 48 8.51 -5.24 -1.53
C PRO A 48 7.34 -6.22 -1.62
N LEU A 49 6.44 -5.99 -2.57
CA LEU A 49 5.42 -6.97 -2.94
C LEU A 49 6.12 -8.13 -3.66
N LYS A 50 5.99 -9.34 -3.10
CA LYS A 50 6.54 -10.56 -3.72
C LYS A 50 5.44 -11.20 -4.55
N LEU A 51 5.70 -11.34 -5.84
CA LEU A 51 4.83 -12.08 -6.76
C LEU A 51 5.18 -13.57 -6.74
N LYS A 52 4.26 -14.40 -7.26
CA LYS A 52 4.40 -15.88 -7.24
C LYS A 52 5.57 -16.41 -8.07
N ASP A 53 5.95 -15.67 -9.10
CA ASP A 53 7.10 -15.97 -9.97
C ASP A 53 8.45 -15.58 -9.33
N GLY A 54 8.43 -15.00 -8.12
CA GLY A 54 9.62 -14.53 -7.41
C GLY A 54 9.99 -13.07 -7.70
N SER A 55 9.31 -12.41 -8.65
CA SER A 55 9.49 -10.99 -8.95
C SER A 55 9.12 -10.12 -7.73
N LYS A 56 9.77 -8.97 -7.60
CA LYS A 56 9.58 -8.04 -6.49
C LYS A 56 9.26 -6.65 -7.00
N LEU A 57 8.12 -6.12 -6.60
CA LEU A 57 7.74 -4.72 -6.84
C LEU A 57 8.10 -3.88 -5.62
N GLN A 58 8.90 -2.84 -5.85
CA GLN A 58 9.34 -1.94 -4.81
C GLN A 58 8.25 -0.91 -4.51
N GLY A 59 7.96 -0.72 -3.23
CA GLY A 59 6.95 0.23 -2.79
C GLY A 59 6.60 0.02 -1.32
N ALA A 60 5.53 0.70 -0.89
CA ALA A 60 4.96 0.54 0.44
C ALA A 60 3.52 0.06 0.33
N ALA A 61 3.14 -0.79 1.29
CA ALA A 61 1.77 -1.21 1.47
C ALA A 61 1.10 -0.38 2.55
N TYR A 62 -0.01 0.28 2.20
CA TYR A 62 -0.86 1.04 3.10
C TYR A 62 -2.10 0.22 3.37
N ARG A 63 -2.29 -0.22 4.62
CA ARG A 63 -3.34 -1.18 4.99
C ARG A 63 -4.38 -0.54 5.90
N TRP A 64 -5.61 -0.56 5.44
CA TRP A 64 -6.79 -0.23 6.23
C TRP A 64 -7.29 -1.51 6.89
N LEU A 65 -7.43 -1.46 8.22
CA LEU A 65 -8.04 -2.55 8.99
C LEU A 65 -9.56 -2.49 8.81
N ARG A 66 -10.17 -3.65 8.61
CA ARG A 66 -11.62 -3.77 8.62
C ARG A 66 -12.14 -3.42 10.02
N PRO A 67 -13.15 -2.54 10.14
CA PRO A 67 -13.82 -2.29 11.42
C PRO A 67 -14.41 -3.59 11.99
N PRO A 68 -14.38 -3.81 13.32
CA PRO A 68 -14.92 -5.04 13.94
C PRO A 68 -16.39 -5.30 13.62
N GLU A 69 -17.17 -4.25 13.42
CA GLU A 69 -18.61 -4.31 13.14
C GLU A 69 -18.92 -4.53 11.66
N ALA A 70 -17.91 -4.40 10.79
CA ALA A 70 -18.08 -4.56 9.36
C ALA A 70 -18.13 -6.05 8.96
N PRO A 71 -18.90 -6.40 7.93
CA PRO A 71 -19.05 -7.78 7.48
C PRO A 71 -17.71 -8.35 7.01
N VAL A 72 -17.43 -9.61 7.32
CA VAL A 72 -16.18 -10.27 6.91
C VAL A 72 -16.28 -10.67 5.43
N MET A 73 -15.27 -10.30 4.64
CA MET A 73 -15.17 -10.76 3.26
C MET A 73 -14.90 -12.28 3.24
N PRO A 74 -15.63 -13.06 2.42
CA PRO A 74 -15.52 -14.53 2.39
C PRO A 74 -14.24 -15.05 1.73
N GLY A 75 -13.31 -14.18 1.34
CA GLY A 75 -12.13 -14.57 0.57
C GLY A 75 -11.06 -13.49 0.52
N TYR A 76 -10.22 -13.63 -0.49
CA TYR A 76 -9.08 -12.77 -0.77
C TYR A 76 -9.02 -12.49 -2.27
N LEU A 77 -8.63 -11.28 -2.63
CA LEU A 77 -8.27 -10.90 -4.00
C LEU A 77 -7.01 -10.04 -4.01
N CYS A 78 -6.23 -10.18 -5.07
CA CYS A 78 -5.07 -9.34 -5.36
C CYS A 78 -5.15 -8.90 -6.82
N LEU A 79 -5.24 -7.60 -7.01
CA LEU A 79 -5.19 -6.94 -8.31
C LEU A 79 -3.79 -6.37 -8.53
N LEU A 80 -3.29 -6.55 -9.74
CA LEU A 80 -2.03 -5.99 -10.21
C LEU A 80 -2.31 -5.13 -11.44
N ARG A 81 -1.68 -3.95 -11.51
CA ARG A 81 -1.77 -3.11 -12.69
C ARG A 81 -0.96 -3.71 -13.85
N LYS A 82 -1.44 -3.59 -15.07
CA LYS A 82 -0.81 -4.21 -16.25
C LYS A 82 0.46 -3.49 -16.71
N ASP A 83 0.63 -2.23 -16.31
CA ASP A 83 1.77 -1.37 -16.65
C ASP A 83 2.94 -1.48 -15.67
N THR A 84 2.94 -2.46 -14.75
CA THR A 84 4.08 -2.64 -13.84
C THR A 84 5.35 -3.06 -14.55
N GLU A 85 6.50 -2.59 -14.05
CA GLU A 85 7.84 -2.81 -14.61
C GLU A 85 8.35 -4.27 -14.54
N VAL A 86 7.58 -5.19 -13.96
CA VAL A 86 7.94 -6.61 -13.79
C VAL A 86 7.21 -7.50 -14.79
N ALA A 87 7.75 -8.70 -15.01
CA ALA A 87 7.06 -9.73 -15.79
C ALA A 87 5.66 -9.98 -15.21
N GLN A 88 4.64 -9.89 -16.07
CA GLN A 88 3.24 -9.97 -15.65
C GLN A 88 2.88 -11.42 -15.30
N PRO A 89 2.52 -11.74 -14.04
CA PRO A 89 2.09 -13.08 -13.68
C PRO A 89 0.78 -13.45 -14.41
N PRO A 90 0.49 -14.76 -14.58
CA PRO A 90 -0.80 -15.19 -15.14
C PRO A 90 -1.96 -14.70 -14.25
N GLY A 91 -3.11 -14.46 -14.87
CA GLY A 91 -4.29 -13.92 -14.20
C GLY A 91 -5.39 -13.49 -15.16
N GLU A 92 -6.55 -13.21 -14.61
CA GLU A 92 -7.75 -12.80 -15.34
C GLU A 92 -7.77 -11.28 -15.52
N PRO A 93 -8.08 -10.75 -16.72
CA PRO A 93 -8.33 -9.31 -16.88
C PRO A 93 -9.42 -8.83 -15.92
N TRP A 94 -9.16 -7.76 -15.16
CA TRP A 94 -10.17 -7.13 -14.31
C TRP A 94 -10.90 -6.02 -15.07
N ASP A 95 -10.12 -5.14 -15.69
CA ASP A 95 -10.55 -4.08 -16.61
C ASP A 95 -9.41 -3.81 -17.64
N GLU A 96 -9.33 -2.61 -18.21
CA GLU A 96 -8.28 -2.20 -19.15
C GLU A 96 -6.88 -2.10 -18.51
N ASP A 97 -6.79 -1.64 -17.26
CA ASP A 97 -5.53 -1.34 -16.57
C ASP A 97 -5.14 -2.39 -15.52
N TRP A 98 -6.08 -3.18 -15.05
CA TRP A 98 -5.93 -4.08 -13.92
C TRP A 98 -6.15 -5.55 -14.28
N LYS A 99 -5.50 -6.41 -13.51
CA LYS A 99 -5.53 -7.86 -13.65
C LYS A 99 -5.68 -8.52 -12.29
N LEU A 100 -6.56 -9.50 -12.18
CA LEU A 100 -6.69 -10.36 -11.02
C LEU A 100 -5.63 -11.47 -11.06
N ILE A 101 -4.66 -11.38 -10.15
CA ILE A 101 -3.51 -12.31 -10.09
C ILE A 101 -3.67 -13.38 -9.00
N GLN A 102 -4.58 -13.15 -8.04
CA GLN A 102 -4.93 -14.11 -7.00
C GLN A 102 -6.33 -13.82 -6.48
N GLY A 103 -7.07 -14.88 -6.11
CA GLY A 103 -8.43 -14.76 -5.60
C GLY A 103 -9.49 -14.95 -6.67
N GLN A 104 -10.72 -14.51 -6.37
CA GLN A 104 -11.86 -14.62 -7.29
C GLN A 104 -12.73 -13.37 -7.19
N ARG A 105 -13.16 -12.86 -8.36
CA ARG A 105 -14.11 -11.74 -8.46
C ARG A 105 -15.45 -12.04 -7.80
N SER A 106 -15.86 -13.32 -7.81
CA SER A 106 -17.10 -13.81 -7.22
C SER A 106 -17.22 -13.57 -5.71
N PHE A 107 -16.12 -13.31 -4.99
CA PHE A 107 -16.15 -12.95 -3.57
C PHE A 107 -16.74 -11.56 -3.30
N LEU A 108 -16.75 -10.68 -4.29
CA LEU A 108 -17.32 -9.34 -4.17
C LEU A 108 -18.80 -9.32 -4.56
N THR A 109 -19.61 -8.57 -3.82
CA THR A 109 -20.96 -8.16 -4.26
C THR A 109 -20.86 -7.20 -5.45
N GLU A 110 -21.96 -7.03 -6.19
CA GLU A 110 -22.01 -6.07 -7.30
C GLU A 110 -21.69 -4.64 -6.83
N ALA A 111 -22.24 -4.22 -5.69
CA ALA A 111 -21.94 -2.92 -5.09
C ALA A 111 -20.45 -2.77 -4.73
N GLN A 112 -19.81 -3.81 -4.19
CA GLN A 112 -18.36 -3.81 -3.92
C GLN A 112 -17.55 -3.73 -5.20
N GLN A 113 -17.92 -4.45 -6.25
CA GLN A 113 -17.23 -4.39 -7.54
C GLN A 113 -17.35 -3.00 -8.17
N GLN A 114 -18.55 -2.40 -8.15
CA GLN A 114 -18.76 -1.08 -8.72
C GLN A 114 -17.95 0.00 -7.98
N ALA A 115 -18.00 0.00 -6.64
CA ALA A 115 -17.24 0.94 -5.83
C ALA A 115 -15.72 0.73 -5.97
N LEU A 116 -15.27 -0.53 -6.06
CA LEU A 116 -13.87 -0.84 -6.29
C LEU A 116 -13.41 -0.33 -7.66
N ASN A 117 -14.17 -0.58 -8.72
CA ASN A 117 -13.85 -0.12 -10.07
C ASN A 117 -13.78 1.40 -10.16
N ALA A 118 -14.70 2.11 -9.50
CA ALA A 118 -14.65 3.57 -9.42
C ALA A 118 -13.36 4.04 -8.74
N TRP A 119 -12.97 3.41 -7.63
CA TRP A 119 -11.73 3.78 -6.96
C TRP A 119 -10.49 3.47 -7.80
N LEU A 120 -10.44 2.29 -8.43
CA LEU A 120 -9.32 1.86 -9.29
C LEU A 120 -9.06 2.82 -10.45
N ALA A 121 -10.11 3.42 -11.02
CA ALA A 121 -10.03 4.41 -12.09
C ALA A 121 -9.44 5.76 -11.63
N GLU A 122 -9.59 6.10 -10.36
CA GLU A 122 -9.05 7.33 -9.76
C GLU A 122 -7.62 7.15 -9.21
N LEU A 123 -7.14 5.90 -9.07
CA LEU A 123 -5.82 5.65 -8.51
C LEU A 123 -4.71 6.11 -9.48
N PRO A 124 -3.73 6.89 -9.01
CA PRO A 124 -2.61 7.36 -9.82
C PRO A 124 -1.70 6.19 -10.24
N HIS A 125 -0.99 6.32 -11.36
CA HIS A 125 -0.14 5.29 -11.97
C HIS A 125 0.89 4.65 -11.02
N ASN A 126 1.33 5.36 -9.99
CA ASN A 126 2.29 4.83 -9.01
C ASN A 126 1.68 3.83 -8.01
N VAL A 127 0.36 3.63 -8.02
CA VAL A 127 -0.30 2.50 -7.33
C VAL A 127 -0.29 1.31 -8.26
N PHE A 128 0.35 0.23 -7.85
CA PHE A 128 0.60 -0.91 -8.74
C PHE A 128 -0.11 -2.19 -8.30
N ALA A 129 -0.56 -2.29 -7.05
CA ALA A 129 -1.36 -3.42 -6.60
C ALA A 129 -2.39 -3.03 -5.55
N LEU A 130 -3.47 -3.79 -5.49
CA LEU A 130 -4.50 -3.74 -4.46
C LEU A 130 -4.71 -5.15 -3.90
N GLU A 131 -4.70 -5.30 -2.58
CA GLU A 131 -5.07 -6.55 -1.92
C GLU A 131 -6.31 -6.32 -1.06
N TRP A 132 -7.33 -7.15 -1.22
CA TRP A 132 -8.50 -7.12 -0.36
C TRP A 132 -8.71 -8.50 0.25
N GLY A 133 -8.64 -8.58 1.57
CA GLY A 133 -8.89 -9.80 2.31
C GLY A 133 -9.97 -9.65 3.39
N SER A 134 -10.08 -10.69 4.21
CA SER A 134 -11.00 -10.75 5.34
C SER A 134 -10.75 -9.65 6.37
N ALA A 135 -9.48 -9.34 6.68
CA ALA A 135 -9.13 -8.38 7.73
C ALA A 135 -8.73 -7.00 7.23
N THR A 136 -8.26 -6.87 5.98
CA THR A 136 -7.67 -5.62 5.49
C THR A 136 -7.96 -5.36 4.02
N LEU A 137 -7.95 -4.08 3.66
CA LEU A 137 -7.80 -3.58 2.30
C LEU A 137 -6.44 -2.88 2.22
N ALA A 138 -5.62 -3.19 1.22
CA ALA A 138 -4.27 -2.68 1.10
C ALA A 138 -4.01 -2.12 -0.30
N LEU A 139 -3.38 -0.94 -0.36
CA LEU A 139 -2.82 -0.38 -1.58
C LEU A 139 -1.30 -0.47 -1.54
N TRP A 140 -0.72 -0.92 -2.65
CA TRP A 140 0.71 -0.99 -2.87
C TRP A 140 1.13 0.05 -3.89
N TRP A 141 2.06 0.91 -3.50
CA TRP A 141 2.40 2.06 -4.31
C TRP A 141 3.80 2.60 -4.04
N ASP A 142 4.33 3.35 -5.01
CA ASP A 142 5.57 4.11 -4.86
C ASP A 142 5.29 5.49 -4.25
N GLU A 143 5.61 5.63 -2.96
CA GLU A 143 5.36 6.83 -2.16
C GLU A 143 6.14 8.07 -2.64
N ARG A 144 7.15 7.91 -3.51
CA ARG A 144 8.02 9.02 -3.95
C ARG A 144 7.28 10.09 -4.75
N LYS A 145 6.02 9.83 -5.16
CA LYS A 145 5.28 10.66 -6.11
C LYS A 145 3.93 11.23 -5.62
N ALA A 146 3.55 11.13 -4.33
CA ALA A 146 2.34 11.82 -3.87
C ALA A 146 2.40 12.42 -2.48
N ALA A 147 1.86 13.63 -2.37
CA ALA A 147 1.42 14.25 -1.13
C ALA A 147 -0.05 14.66 -1.33
N ASP A 148 -0.87 14.56 -0.28
CA ASP A 148 -2.26 15.05 -0.19
C ASP A 148 -3.41 14.10 -0.59
N ILE A 149 -3.15 12.85 -0.95
CA ILE A 149 -4.22 11.90 -1.36
C ILE A 149 -4.74 10.98 -0.25
N LEU A 150 -4.02 10.88 0.87
CA LEU A 150 -4.32 9.91 1.94
C LEU A 150 -5.71 10.08 2.58
N PRO A 151 -6.22 11.29 2.88
CA PRO A 151 -7.55 11.43 3.48
C PRO A 151 -8.67 10.91 2.56
N SER A 152 -8.60 11.23 1.27
CA SER A 152 -9.55 10.74 0.26
C SER A 152 -9.51 9.21 0.16
N TRP A 153 -8.31 8.65 0.03
CA TRP A 153 -8.13 7.19 0.00
C TRP A 153 -8.61 6.52 1.27
N HIS A 154 -8.42 7.15 2.43
CA HIS A 154 -8.91 6.62 3.69
C HIS A 154 -10.42 6.56 3.73
N GLN A 155 -11.10 7.62 3.30
CA GLN A 155 -12.57 7.63 3.24
C GLN A 155 -13.09 6.54 2.29
N THR A 156 -12.53 6.42 1.09
CA THR A 156 -12.96 5.41 0.11
C THR A 156 -12.68 3.99 0.60
N ALA A 157 -11.52 3.75 1.20
CA ALA A 157 -11.17 2.44 1.75
C ALA A 157 -12.11 2.03 2.89
N GLN A 158 -12.44 2.94 3.81
CA GLN A 158 -13.39 2.69 4.89
C GLN A 158 -14.80 2.40 4.35
N ALA A 159 -15.25 3.18 3.36
CA ALA A 159 -16.54 2.96 2.71
C ALA A 159 -16.61 1.57 2.05
N LEU A 160 -15.57 1.18 1.31
CA LEU A 160 -15.47 -0.16 0.71
C LEU A 160 -15.51 -1.28 1.76
N LEU A 161 -14.74 -1.12 2.85
CA LEU A 161 -14.70 -2.11 3.94
C LEU A 161 -16.04 -2.25 4.67
N ALA A 162 -16.83 -1.18 4.74
CA ALA A 162 -18.15 -1.17 5.35
C ALA A 162 -19.26 -1.78 4.47
N LEU A 163 -19.04 -1.96 3.17
CA LEU A 163 -20.06 -2.51 2.26
C LEU A 163 -20.46 -3.95 2.66
N PRO A 164 -21.75 -4.30 2.52
CA PRO A 164 -22.24 -5.66 2.71
C PRO A 164 -21.43 -6.69 1.91
N CYS A 165 -20.97 -7.74 2.58
CA CYS A 165 -20.29 -8.88 1.94
C CYS A 165 -21.30 -9.96 1.57
N LYS A 166 -20.97 -10.79 0.57
CA LYS A 166 -21.76 -11.99 0.26
C LYS A 166 -21.81 -12.92 1.48
N LYS A 167 -22.96 -13.51 1.74
CA LYS A 167 -23.09 -14.49 2.82
C LYS A 167 -22.32 -15.77 2.45
N PRO A 168 -21.66 -16.44 3.41
CA PRO A 168 -21.08 -17.76 3.17
C PRO A 168 -22.18 -18.71 2.68
N GLY A 169 -22.06 -19.25 1.47
CA GLY A 169 -23.02 -20.21 0.89
C GLY A 169 -23.99 -19.65 -0.17
N GLU A 170 -24.02 -18.34 -0.42
CA GLU A 170 -24.71 -17.78 -1.61
C GLU A 170 -23.81 -17.94 -2.85
N SER A 171 -23.65 -19.17 -3.33
CA SER A 171 -23.11 -19.40 -4.67
C SER A 171 -24.24 -19.27 -5.68
N ASN A 172 -24.16 -18.26 -6.56
CA ASN A 172 -24.93 -18.21 -7.79
C ASN A 172 -24.47 -19.34 -8.72
N TRP A 173 -24.94 -20.57 -8.46
CA TRP A 173 -25.07 -21.60 -9.48
C TRP A 173 -26.51 -21.55 -9.97
N ARG A 174 -26.77 -20.62 -10.89
CA ARG A 174 -27.93 -20.64 -11.78
C ARG A 174 -27.47 -20.21 -13.15
#